data_AF-A0A3D4VR32-F1
#
_entry.id   AF-A0A3D4VR32-F1
#
_cell.length_a   1.000
_cell.length_b   1.000
_cell.length_c   1.000
_cell.angle_alpha   90.00
_cell.angle_beta   90.00
_cell.angle_gamma   90.00
#
_symmetry.space_group_name_H-M   'P 1'
#
loop_
_entity.id
_entity.type
_entity.pdbx_description
1 polymer ?
#
loop_
_entity_poly.entity_id
_entity_poly.type
_entity_poly.pdbx_seq_one_letter_code
_entity_poly.pdbx_strand_id
1 'polypeptide(L)' 'MHKRNKRIGPILITIGVVLFGLMMVGFMTWASTEEPIPLPLYLYFVLPMFAVIIGIVLALRERLSEIEKGEDDVAAKY' A
#
# COMPACT_ATOMS: atom_id res chain seq x y z
N MET A 1 -13.55 -18.95 20.32
CA MET A 1 -13.19 -17.61 19.80
C MET A 1 -12.23 -17.81 18.63
N HIS A 2 -12.61 -17.49 17.39
CA HIS A 2 -11.66 -17.48 16.27
C HIS A 2 -10.62 -16.39 16.56
N LYS A 3 -9.35 -16.76 16.82
CA LYS A 3 -8.22 -15.81 16.83
C LYS A 3 -8.09 -15.26 15.40
N ARG A 4 -8.79 -14.17 15.10
CA ARG A 4 -8.64 -13.47 13.83
C ARG A 4 -7.20 -13.00 13.75
N ASN A 5 -6.47 -13.51 12.76
CA ASN A 5 -5.07 -13.19 12.55
C ASN A 5 -4.94 -11.68 12.36
N LYS A 6 -4.37 -10.97 13.33
CA LYS A 6 -4.39 -9.50 13.41
C LYS A 6 -3.66 -8.83 12.23
N ARG A 7 -2.86 -9.61 11.50
CA ARG A 7 -2.11 -9.24 10.30
C ARG A 7 -2.99 -9.14 9.04
N ILE A 8 -4.09 -9.89 8.94
CA ILE A 8 -4.91 -9.99 7.71
C ILE A 8 -5.61 -8.67 7.38
N GLY A 9 -6.13 -7.94 8.37
CA GLY A 9 -6.84 -6.67 8.15
C GLY A 9 -5.96 -5.61 7.49
N PRO A 10 -4.81 -5.25 8.08
CA PRO A 10 -3.86 -4.30 7.48
C PRO A 10 -3.41 -4.72 6.08
N ILE A 11 -3.08 -6.00 5.88
CA ILE A 11 -2.61 -6.52 4.59
C ILE A 11 -3.68 -6.37 3.50
N LEU A 12 -4.94 -6.73 3.78
CA LEU A 12 -6.03 -6.63 2.80
C LEU A 12 -6.27 -5.18 2.37
N ILE A 13 -6.24 -4.24 3.32
CA ILE A 13 -6.42 -2.81 3.02
C ILE A 13 -5.24 -2.31 2.19
N THR A 14 -4.00 -2.63 2.59
CA THR A 14 -2.81 -2.24 1.82
C THR A 14 -2.85 -2.78 0.40
N ILE A 15 -3.17 -4.06 0.22
CA ILE A 15 -3.31 -4.66 -1.12
C ILE A 15 -4.39 -3.94 -1.93
N GLY A 16 -5.56 -3.66 -1.33
CA GLY A 16 -6.64 -2.94 -1.99
C GLY A 16 -6.23 -1.54 -2.46
N VAL A 17 -5.55 -0.77 -1.60
CA VAL A 17 -5.10 0.59 -1.92
C VAL A 17 -3.99 0.58 -2.97
N VAL A 18 -3.05 -0.37 -2.91
CA VAL A 18 -1.98 -0.52 -3.91
C VAL A 18 -2.57 -0.90 -5.27
N LEU A 19 -3.49 -1.87 -5.32
CA LEU A 19 -4.18 -2.24 -6.55
C LEU A 19 -4.98 -1.08 -7.14
N PHE A 20 -5.68 -0.33 -6.29
CA PHE A 20 -6.41 0.86 -6.72
C PHE A 20 -5.46 1.94 -7.28
N GLY A 21 -4.34 2.20 -6.61
CA GLY A 21 -3.32 3.15 -7.07
C GLY A 21 -2.71 2.73 -8.41
N LEU A 22 -2.38 1.45 -8.59
CA LEU A 22 -1.86 0.92 -9.85
C LEU A 22 -2.90 0.99 -10.97
N MET A 23 -4.17 0.71 -10.68
CA MET A 23 -5.27 0.86 -11.63
C MET A 23 -5.42 2.32 -12.09
N MET A 24 -5.31 3.29 -11.18
CA MET A 24 -5.35 4.72 -11.53
C MET A 24 -4.19 5.13 -12.44
N VAL A 25 -2.96 4.68 -12.13
CA VAL A 25 -1.79 4.92 -12.99
C VAL A 25 -1.96 4.27 -14.36
N GLY A 26 -2.48 3.04 -14.39
CA GLY A 26 -2.81 2.34 -15.64
C GLY A 26 -3.81 3.10 -16.48
N PHE A 27 -4.88 3.61 -15.86
CA PHE A 27 -5.90 4.41 -16.53
C PHE A 27 -5.36 5.74 -17.06
N MET A 28 -4.52 6.44 -16.29
CA MET A 28 -3.84 7.66 -16.75
C MET A 28 -2.91 7.40 -17.93
N THR A 29 -2.19 6.27 -17.89
CA THR A 29 -1.26 5.89 -18.97
C THR A 29 -2.04 5.53 -20.23
N TRP A 30 -3.16 4.81 -20.09
CA TRP A 30 -4.06 4.52 -21.19
C TRP A 30 -4.72 5.79 -21.76
N ALA A 31 -5.20 6.70 -20.91
CA ALA A 31 -5.74 7.98 -21.37
C ALA A 31 -4.67 8.81 -22.11
N SER A 32 -3.42 8.73 -21.66
CA SER A 32 -2.29 9.41 -22.31
C SER A 32 -1.91 8.82 -23.68
N THR A 33 -2.40 7.62 -24.05
CA THR A 33 -2.20 7.09 -25.41
C THR A 33 -3.20 7.67 -26.41
N GLU A 34 -4.40 8.04 -25.95
CA GLU A 34 -5.43 8.69 -26.77
C GLU A 34 -5.14 10.18 -26.94
N GLU A 35 -4.88 10.88 -25.83
CA GLU A 35 -4.50 12.29 -25.81
C GLU A 35 -3.17 12.45 -25.08
N PRO A 36 -2.07 12.72 -25.81
CA PRO A 36 -0.73 12.81 -25.22
C PRO A 36 -0.67 13.90 -24.16
N ILE A 37 -0.56 13.49 -22.90
CA ILE A 37 -0.34 14.42 -21.79
C ILE A 37 1.13 14.87 -21.84
N PRO A 38 1.42 16.19 -21.76
CA PRO A 38 2.78 16.67 -21.68
C PRO A 38 3.55 15.95 -20.57
N LEU A 39 4.75 15.43 -20.87
CA LEU A 39 5.53 14.61 -19.96
C LEU A 39 5.72 15.22 -18.56
N PRO A 40 6.00 16.53 -18.40
CA PRO A 40 6.12 17.14 -17.07
C PRO A 40 4.83 17.04 -16.25
N LEU A 41 3.68 17.19 -16.89
CA LEU A 41 2.37 17.13 -16.25
C LEU A 41 2.02 15.68 -15.88
N TYR A 42 2.31 14.72 -16.77
CA TYR A 42 2.15 13.29 -16.48
C TYR A 42 2.97 12.87 -15.24
N LEU A 43 4.25 13.25 -15.17
CA LEU A 43 5.11 12.94 -14.04
C LEU A 43 4.63 13.60 -12.74
N TYR A 44 4.10 14.83 -12.83
CA TYR A 44 3.53 15.53 -11.67
C TYR A 44 2.38 14.76 -11.01
N PHE A 45 1.57 14.03 -11.78
CA PHE A 45 0.49 13.21 -11.24
C PHE A 45 0.93 11.79 -10.85
N VAL A 46 1.82 11.18 -11.62
CA VAL A 46 2.20 9.78 -11.42
C VAL A 46 3.22 9.60 -10.28
N LEU A 47 4.17 10.53 -10.11
CA LEU A 47 5.19 10.42 -9.05
C LEU A 47 4.58 10.40 -7.63
N PRO A 48 3.63 11.28 -7.26
CA PRO A 48 2.97 11.20 -5.97
C PRO A 48 2.24 9.88 -5.74
N MET A 49 1.64 9.28 -6.77
CA MET A 49 0.95 7.99 -6.65
C MET A 49 1.93 6.88 -6.24
N PHE A 50 3.12 6.84 -6.86
CA PHE A 50 4.17 5.91 -6.46
C PHE A 50 4.70 6.20 -5.05
N ALA A 51 4.89 7.48 -4.69
CA ALA A 51 5.32 7.85 -3.34
C ALA A 51 4.33 7.38 -2.27
N VAL A 52 3.03 7.54 -2.51
CA VAL A 52 1.96 7.05 -1.62
C VAL A 52 1.99 5.52 -1.50
N ILE A 53 2.13 4.79 -2.61
CA ILE A 53 2.24 3.33 -2.60
C ILE A 53 3.42 2.88 -1.72
N ILE A 54 4.59 3.49 -1.90
CA ILE A 54 5.79 3.19 -1.10
C ILE A 54 5.53 3.49 0.37
N GLY A 55 4.97 4.66 0.69
CA GLY A 55 4.66 5.06 2.06
C GLY A 55 3.70 4.08 2.76
N ILE A 56 2.67 3.61 2.07
CA ILE A 56 1.72 2.63 2.61
C ILE A 56 2.39 1.28 2.86
N VAL A 57 3.25 0.82 1.97
CA VAL A 57 3.99 -0.44 2.16
C VAL A 57 4.94 -0.34 3.36
N LEU A 58 5.62 0.80 3.53
CA LEU A 58 6.47 1.04 4.70
C LEU A 58 5.64 1.09 6.00
N ALA A 59 4.51 1.80 6.00
CA ALA A 59 3.59 1.84 7.14
C ALA A 59 3.02 0.45 7.49
N LEU A 60 2.74 -0.39 6.48
CA LEU A 60 2.33 -1.78 6.71
C LEU A 60 3.46 -2.58 7.37
N ARG A 61 4.71 -2.41 6.92
CA ARG A 61 5.86 -3.13 7.47
C ARG A 61 6.07 -2.77 8.95
N GLU A 62 5.98 -1.50 9.30
CA GLU A 62 6.01 -1.05 10.70
C GLU A 62 4.89 -1.69 11.50
N ARG A 63 3.65 -1.62 10.99
CA ARG A 63 2.47 -2.19 11.66
C ARG A 63 2.56 -3.70 11.87
N LEU A 64 3.08 -4.45 10.90
CA LEU A 64 3.27 -5.89 11.04
C LEU A 64 4.35 -6.21 12.09
N SER A 65 5.43 -5.42 12.15
CA SER A 65 6.49 -5.60 13.15
C SER A 65 6.00 -5.31 14.59
N GLU A 66 5.07 -4.37 14.77
CA GLU A 66 4.44 -4.11 16.06
C GLU A 66 3.57 -5.28 16.52
N ILE A 67 2.79 -5.86 15.60
CA ILE A 67 1.92 -7.01 15.91
C ILE A 67 2.78 -8.20 16.33
N GLU A 68 3.90 -8.45 15.65
CA GLU A 68 4.82 -9.55 15.93
C GLU A 68 5.52 -9.37 17.29
N LYS A 69 6.08 -8.20 17.57
CA LYS A 69 6.69 -7.90 18.88
C LYS A 69 5.72 -8.04 20.05
N GLY A 70 4.46 -7.66 19.85
CA GLY A 70 3.42 -7.83 20.86
C GLY A 70 3.00 -9.28 21.08
N GLU A 71 3.23 -10.18 20.12
CA GLU A 71 3.02 -11.63 20.28
C GLU A 71 4.20 -12.28 21.03
N ASP A 72 5.43 -11.84 20.75
CA ASP A 72 6.65 -12.36 21.38
C ASP A 72 6.77 -11.98 22.88
N ASP A 73 6.40 -10.75 23.26
CA ASP A 73 6.40 -10.31 24.67
C ASP A 73 5.38 -11.09 25.53
N VAL A 74 4.28 -11.51 24.92
CA VAL A 74 3.27 -12.37 25.58
C VAL A 74 3.80 -13.78 25.75
N ALA A 75 4.58 -14.30 24.80
CA ALA A 75 5.19 -15.63 24.89
C ALA A 75 6.32 -15.69 25.92
N ALA A 76 7.13 -14.63 26.03
CA ALA A 76 8.24 -14.55 27.00
C ALA A 76 7.81 -14.47 28.47
N LYS A 77 6.52 -14.21 28.73
CA LYS A 77 5.93 -14.19 30.08
C LYS A 77 5.46 -15.55 30.59
N TYR A 78 5.65 -16.62 29.82
CA TYR A 78 5.34 -18.01 30.18
C TYR A 78 6.58 -18.89 30.07
#